data_AF-A0A9Q3FDY1-F1
#
_entry.id   AF-A0A9Q3FDY1-F1
#
_cell.length_a   1.000
_cell.length_b   1.000
_cell.length_c   1.000
_cell.angle_alpha   90.00
_cell.angle_beta   90.00
_cell.angle_gamma   90.00
#
_symmetry.space_group_name_H-M   'P 1'
#
loop_
_entity.id
_entity.type
_entity.pdbx_description
1 polymer ?
#
loop_
_entity_poly.entity_id
_entity_poly.type
_entity_poly.pdbx_seq_one_letter_code
_entity_poly.pdbx_strand_id
1 'polypeptide(L)'
;VKTLRYKFGVAQGFPQQYLNILANNDAHSEDKLDPTTNKYIIKPMECRSEKANQFMRRLDEEIEKADRTQRRERLLPKDGCASISTYAPEGLPIDSYDPNWFNNRTAGQ
;
A
#
# COMPACT_ATOMS: atom_id res chain seq x y z
N VAL A 1 15.45 -2.37 0.06
CA VAL A 1 15.46 -1.50 -1.15
C VAL A 1 14.34 -0.49 -1.02
N LYS A 2 14.61 0.82 -1.15
CA LYS A 2 13.57 1.86 -1.04
C LYS A 2 12.66 1.84 -2.27
N THR A 3 11.34 1.85 -2.05
CA THR A 3 10.32 1.70 -3.11
C THR A 3 10.21 2.94 -4.00
N LEU A 4 9.63 2.78 -5.19
CA LEU A 4 9.38 3.91 -6.11
C LEU A 4 8.52 4.99 -5.44
N ARG A 5 7.48 4.57 -4.70
CA ARG A 5 6.60 5.46 -3.94
C ARG A 5 7.37 6.30 -2.93
N TYR A 6 8.29 5.69 -2.17
CA TYR A 6 9.13 6.45 -1.23
C TYR A 6 9.99 7.49 -1.94
N LYS A 7 10.66 7.12 -3.04
CA LYS A 7 11.50 8.06 -3.81
C LYS A 7 10.68 9.23 -4.36
N PHE A 8 9.48 8.94 -4.86
CA PHE A 8 8.55 9.96 -5.33
C PHE A 8 8.12 10.90 -4.20
N GLY A 9 7.71 10.37 -3.05
CA GLY A 9 7.33 11.17 -1.90
C GLY A 9 8.46 12.09 -1.41
N VAL A 10 9.70 11.62 -1.41
CA VAL A 10 10.87 12.46 -1.07
C VAL A 10 11.05 13.59 -2.09
N ALA A 11 10.96 13.27 -3.39
CA ALA A 11 11.09 14.27 -4.45
C ALA A 11 9.99 15.35 -4.41
N GLN A 12 8.77 14.97 -3.99
CA GLN A 12 7.63 15.88 -3.84
C GLN A 12 7.57 16.57 -2.46
N GLY A 13 8.52 16.32 -1.56
CA GLY A 13 8.58 16.97 -0.25
C GLY A 13 7.45 16.58 0.69
N PHE A 14 7.01 15.32 0.65
CA PHE A 14 5.93 14.85 1.54
C PHE A 14 6.31 14.96 3.02
N PRO A 15 5.33 15.22 3.91
CA PRO A 15 5.57 15.19 5.35
C PRO A 15 6.18 13.86 5.81
N GLN A 16 7.06 13.93 6.82
CA GLN A 16 7.80 12.77 7.33
C GLN A 16 6.90 11.59 7.72
N GLN A 17 5.70 11.87 8.22
CA GLN A 17 4.70 10.87 8.58
C GLN A 17 4.31 9.96 7.39
N TYR A 18 4.11 10.54 6.20
CA TYR A 18 3.81 9.77 4.99
C TYR A 18 5.05 9.05 4.45
N LEU A 19 6.22 9.68 4.55
CA LEU A 19 7.48 9.02 4.18
C LEU A 19 7.74 7.77 5.02
N ASN A 20 7.37 7.77 6.30
CA ASN A 20 7.49 6.60 7.18
C ASN A 20 6.56 5.47 6.72
N ILE A 21 5.31 5.78 6.32
CA ILE A 21 4.39 4.80 5.73
C ILE A 21 4.99 4.21 4.44
N LEU A 22 5.52 5.06 3.56
CA LEU A 22 6.08 4.65 2.27
C LEU A 22 7.45 3.94 2.39
N ALA A 23 8.14 4.11 3.51
CA ALA A 23 9.40 3.43 3.79
C ALA A 23 9.19 1.97 4.21
N ASN A 24 8.07 1.68 4.87
CA ASN A 24 7.71 0.34 5.30
C ASN A 24 7.03 -0.42 4.14
N ASN A 25 7.76 -1.32 3.49
CA ASN A 25 7.25 -2.04 2.33
C ASN A 25 6.04 -2.93 2.68
N ASP A 26 6.05 -3.52 3.88
CA ASP A 26 4.96 -4.37 4.40
C ASP A 26 3.70 -3.54 4.65
N ALA A 27 3.83 -2.22 4.85
CA ALA A 27 2.71 -1.31 5.04
C ALA A 27 1.93 -1.00 3.76
N HIS A 28 2.52 -1.19 2.58
CA HIS A 28 1.95 -0.64 1.35
C HIS A 28 1.99 -1.56 0.12
N SER A 29 2.73 -2.66 0.11
CA SER A 29 2.83 -3.54 -1.07
C SER A 29 2.61 -5.01 -0.71
N GLU A 30 1.46 -5.52 -1.12
CA GLU A 30 1.20 -6.96 -1.27
C GLU A 30 0.97 -7.28 -2.75
N ASP A 31 1.87 -6.78 -3.60
CA ASP A 31 1.79 -6.97 -5.05
C ASP A 31 2.12 -8.43 -5.36
N LYS A 32 1.11 -9.27 -5.61
CA LYS A 32 1.33 -10.64 -6.08
C LYS A 32 1.21 -10.69 -7.60
N LEU A 33 2.19 -11.31 -8.25
CA LEU A 33 2.11 -11.58 -9.69
C LEU A 33 0.98 -12.59 -9.91
N ASP A 34 -0.01 -12.21 -10.71
CA ASP A 34 -1.01 -13.13 -11.22
C ASP A 34 -0.43 -13.90 -12.42
N PRO A 35 -0.25 -15.22 -12.31
CA PRO A 35 0.33 -16.03 -13.39
C PRO A 35 -0.55 -16.05 -14.65
N THR A 36 -1.84 -15.70 -14.53
CA THR A 36 -2.79 -15.72 -15.65
C THR A 36 -2.70 -14.45 -16.49
N THR A 37 -2.64 -13.29 -15.84
CA THR A 37 -2.61 -11.99 -16.51
C THR A 37 -1.21 -11.40 -16.67
N ASN A 38 -0.20 -12.01 -16.03
CA ASN A 38 1.18 -11.52 -15.92
C ASN A 38 1.27 -10.08 -15.37
N LYS A 39 0.29 -9.69 -14.54
CA LYS A 39 0.18 -8.38 -13.91
C LYS A 39 0.25 -8.52 -12.40
N TYR A 40 0.62 -7.44 -11.72
CA TYR A 40 0.67 -7.42 -10.26
C TYR A 40 -0.72 -7.07 -9.73
N ILE A 41 -1.32 -7.97 -8.96
CA ILE A 41 -2.57 -7.74 -8.26
C ILE A 41 -2.26 -7.09 -6.92
N ILE A 42 -2.82 -5.90 -6.70
CA ILE A 42 -2.78 -5.26 -5.38
C ILE A 42 -3.86 -5.92 -4.52
N LYS A 43 -3.45 -6.64 -3.48
CA LYS A 43 -4.40 -7.16 -2.50
C LYS A 43 -4.68 -6.09 -1.44
N PRO A 44 -5.96 -5.79 -1.15
CA PRO A 44 -6.30 -5.00 0.03
C PRO A 44 -5.84 -5.75 1.28
N MET A 45 -5.10 -5.04 2.11
CA MET A 45 -4.63 -5.53 3.41
C MET A 45 -5.75 -5.27 4.42
N GLU A 46 -6.22 -6.30 5.12
CA GLU A 46 -7.38 -6.20 6.02
C GLU A 46 -7.19 -5.18 7.14
N CYS A 47 -5.93 -4.97 7.56
CA CYS A 47 -5.61 -4.00 8.60
C CYS A 47 -5.66 -2.55 8.12
N ARG A 48 -5.67 -2.30 6.81
CA ARG A 48 -5.50 -0.95 6.25
C ARG A 48 -6.84 -0.25 6.08
N SER A 49 -6.92 1.01 6.51
CA SER A 49 -8.13 1.81 6.34
C SER A 49 -8.44 2.06 4.86
N GLU A 50 -9.73 2.26 4.55
CA GLU A 50 -10.18 2.65 3.21
C GLU A 50 -9.50 3.96 2.74
N LYS A 51 -9.27 4.89 3.65
CA LYS A 51 -8.55 6.15 3.36
C LYS A 51 -7.09 5.90 2.96
N ALA A 52 -6.41 4.99 3.63
CA ALA A 52 -5.05 4.61 3.29
C ALA A 52 -4.99 3.87 1.94
N ASN A 53 -5.99 3.04 1.61
CA ASN A 53 -6.12 2.46 0.26
C ASN A 53 -6.31 3.55 -0.81
N GLN A 54 -7.18 4.53 -0.58
CA GLN A 54 -7.39 5.65 -1.50
C GLN A 54 -6.13 6.50 -1.68
N PHE A 55 -5.39 6.77 -0.60
CA PHE A 55 -4.11 7.47 -0.66
C PHE A 55 -3.11 6.74 -1.56
N MET A 56 -2.93 5.43 -1.36
CA MET A 56 -1.99 4.63 -2.17
C MET A 56 -2.38 4.61 -3.65
N ARG A 57 -3.69 4.53 -3.94
CA ARG A 57 -4.20 4.59 -5.32
C ARG A 57 -3.89 5.92 -6.00
N ARG A 58 -4.21 7.04 -5.35
CA ARG A 58 -3.92 8.37 -5.88
C ARG A 58 -2.42 8.59 -6.08
N LEU A 59 -1.60 8.09 -5.14
CA LEU A 59 -0.16 8.17 -5.25
C LEU A 59 0.37 7.42 -6.48
N ASP A 60 -0.13 6.21 -6.73
CA ASP A 60 0.24 5.44 -7.92
C ASP A 60 -0.20 6.15 -9.22
N GLU A 61 -1.40 6.74 -9.25
CA GLU A 61 -1.88 7.54 -10.39
C GLU A 61 -1.00 8.78 -10.66
N GLU A 62 -0.56 9.48 -9.61
CA GLU A 62 0.34 10.64 -9.75
C GLU A 62 1.75 10.23 -10.20
N ILE A 63 2.25 9.10 -9.72
CA ILE A 63 3.52 8.52 -10.18
C ILE A 63 3.42 8.16 -11.67
N GLU A 64 2.32 7.55 -12.11
CA GLU A 64 2.09 7.18 -13.52
C GLU A 64 2.05 8.42 -14.43
N LYS A 65 1.45 9.53 -13.96
CA LYS A 65 1.48 10.81 -14.69
C LYS A 65 2.89 11.37 -14.80
N ALA A 66 3.70 11.26 -13.75
CA ALA A 66 5.04 11.83 -13.68
C ALA A 66 6.09 11.02 -14.46
N ASP A 67 5.97 9.69 -14.51
CA ASP A 67 6.92 8.83 -15.21
C ASP A 67 6.21 7.69 -15.97
N ARG A 68 6.03 7.89 -17.28
CA ARG A 68 5.37 6.93 -18.18
C ARG A 68 6.24 5.71 -18.54
N THR A 69 7.52 5.69 -18.16
CA THR A 69 8.48 4.66 -18.58
C THR A 69 8.58 3.48 -17.61
N GLN A 70 8.16 3.64 -16.35
CA GLN A 70 8.27 2.60 -15.33
C GLN A 70 6.97 1.79 -15.19
N ARG A 71 6.76 0.81 -16.07
CA ARG A 71 5.54 -0.01 -16.05
C ARG A 71 5.73 -1.32 -15.27
N ARG A 72 5.31 -1.32 -14.00
CA ARG A 72 4.58 -2.49 -13.48
C ARG A 72 3.11 -2.18 -13.61
N GLU A 73 2.44 -2.84 -14.55
CA GLU A 73 0.99 -2.71 -14.69
C GLU A 73 0.35 -3.40 -13.47
N ARG A 74 -0.29 -2.59 -12.63
CA ARG A 74 -0.97 -3.05 -11.42
C ARG A 74 -2.47 -3.09 -11.69
N LEU A 75 -3.09 -4.25 -11.48
CA LEU A 75 -4.54 -4.37 -11.56
C LEU A 75 -5.13 -4.41 -10.15
N LEU A 76 -6.22 -3.68 -9.98
CA LEU A 76 -7.14 -3.95 -8.89
C LEU A 76 -7.92 -5.22 -9.25
N PRO A 77 -7.91 -6.26 -8.42
CA PRO A 77 -8.71 -7.45 -8.70
C PRO A 77 -10.19 -7.05 -8.66
N LYS A 78 -10.96 -7.52 -9.65
CA LYS A 78 -12.42 -7.26 -9.74
C LYS A 78 -13.16 -7.84 -8.53
N ASP A 79 -12.66 -8.96 -8.01
CA ASP A 79 -13.14 -9.60 -6.80
C ASP A 79 -12.19 -9.28 -5.65
N GLY A 80 -12.73 -9.01 -4.46
CA GLY A 80 -11.95 -8.70 -3.27
C GLY A 80 -10.96 -9.83 -2.95
N CYS A 81 -9.71 -9.67 -3.37
CA CYS A 81 -8.70 -10.69 -3.14
C CYS A 81 -8.09 -10.44 -1.77
N ALA A 82 -8.60 -11.15 -0.74
CA ALA A 82 -8.09 -11.03 0.62
C ALA A 82 -6.56 -11.23 0.64
N SER A 83 -5.89 -10.32 1.36
CA SER A 83 -4.48 -10.44 1.72
C SER A 83 -4.22 -11.77 2.43
N ILE A 84 -3.01 -12.33 2.24
CA ILE A 84 -2.58 -13.52 3.00
C ILE A 84 -1.83 -13.10 4.27
N SER A 85 -1.50 -11.81 4.41
CA SER A 85 -0.77 -11.29 5.56
C SER A 85 -1.72 -11.05 6.73
N THR A 86 -1.51 -11.80 7.80
CA THR A 86 -2.14 -11.54 9.10
C THR A 86 -1.35 -10.55 9.94
N TYR A 87 -0.14 -10.16 9.51
CA TYR A 87 0.76 -9.32 10.28
C TYR A 87 0.47 -7.84 10.04
N ALA A 88 0.25 -7.11 11.13
CA ALA A 88 0.07 -5.68 11.08
C ALA A 88 1.43 -4.97 11.16
N PRO A 89 1.81 -4.17 10.16
CA PRO A 89 3.06 -3.45 10.18
C PRO A 89 3.02 -2.44 11.32
N GLU A 90 4.00 -2.48 12.23
CA GLU A 90 4.06 -1.58 13.38
C GLU A 90 4.65 -0.20 13.04
N GLY A 91 4.46 0.77 13.93
CA GLY A 91 5.06 2.11 13.81
C GLY A 91 4.42 3.00 12.73
N LEU A 92 3.23 2.63 12.23
CA LEU A 92 2.46 3.47 11.32
C LEU A 92 1.53 4.42 12.09
N PRO A 93 1.14 5.55 11.48
CA PRO A 93 0.08 6.40 12.00
C PRO A 93 -1.23 5.64 12.20
N ILE A 94 -1.95 5.98 13.27
CA ILE A 94 -3.23 5.35 13.62
C ILE A 94 -4.26 5.39 12.47
N ASP A 95 -4.28 6.48 11.69
CA ASP A 95 -5.18 6.65 10.55
C ASP A 95 -4.92 5.68 9.39
N SER A 96 -3.75 5.04 9.39
CA SER A 96 -3.39 4.01 8.40
C SER A 96 -4.19 2.74 8.60
N TYR A 97 -4.66 2.49 9.82
CA TYR A 97 -5.38 1.26 10.17
C TYR A 97 -6.88 1.47 10.10
N ASP A 98 -7.59 0.42 9.67
CA ASP A 98 -9.05 0.40 9.80
C ASP A 98 -9.41 0.43 11.31
N PRO A 99 -10.27 1.36 11.75
CA PRO A 99 -10.60 1.49 13.17
C PRO A 99 -11.24 0.23 13.77
N ASN A 100 -12.07 -0.48 13.00
CA ASN A 100 -12.71 -1.70 13.49
C ASN A 100 -11.69 -2.83 13.59
N TRP A 101 -10.82 -2.98 12.60
CA TRP A 101 -9.71 -3.93 12.67
C TRP A 101 -8.78 -3.62 13.86
N PHE A 102 -8.38 -2.35 14.01
CA PHE A 102 -7.45 -1.92 15.07
C PHE A 102 -8.03 -2.16 16.47
N ASN A 103 -9.31 -1.86 16.68
CA ASN A 103 -9.95 -2.01 17.99
C ASN A 103 -10.31 -3.46 18.34
N ASN A 104 -10.47 -4.34 17.34
CA ASN A 104 -10.81 -5.75 17.55
C ASN A 104 -9.60 -6.69 17.48
N ARG A 105 -8.37 -6.16 17.29
CA ARG A 105 -7.16 -6.99 17.27
C ARG A 105 -6.89 -7.56 18.66
N THR A 106 -6.54 -8.85 18.74
CA THR A 106 -5.98 -9.41 19.97
C THR A 106 -4.55 -8.91 20.17
N ALA A 107 -4.15 -8.62 21.42
CA ALA A 107 -2.80 -8.17 21.70
C ALA A 107 -1.77 -9.22 21.23
N GLY A 108 -0.91 -8.85 20.27
CA GLY A 108 0.15 -9.72 19.72
C GLY A 108 -0.04 -10.20 18.28
N GLN A 109 -1.00 -9.65 17.52
CA GLN A 109 -1.13 -9.81 16.06
C GLN A 109 -0.60 -8.59 15.29
#